data_AF-A0A969NP94-F1
#
_entry.id   AF-A0A969NP94-F1
#
_cell.length_a   1.000
_cell.length_b   1.000
_cell.length_c   1.000
_cell.angle_alpha   90.00
_cell.angle_beta   90.00
_cell.angle_gamma   90.00
#
_symmetry.space_group_name_H-M   'P 1'
#
loop_
_entity.id
_entity.type
_entity.pdbx_description
1 polymer ?
#
loop_
_entity_poly.entity_id
_entity_poly.type
_entity_poly.pdbx_seq_one_letter_code
_entity_poly.pdbx_strand_id
1 'polypeptide(L)'
;MKRNWDLIRWILDRAESCQGGHPIVLTIGIYKSAHIPLDIGKLDFGEVCEHILLLGDAGLAEVRELGRTYEGSAGVAIDRLTMAGHDFLETAKNDTTWNKAMNTVKEKGGSVTLGVLTQLLSTLAKQHFGLS
;
A
#
# COMPACT_ATOMS: atom_id res chain seq x y z
N MET A 1 0.51 -7.19 -14.03
CA MET A 1 0.81 -7.66 -12.66
C MET A 1 -0.46 -8.12 -11.95
N LYS A 2 -0.39 -9.15 -11.09
CA LYS A 2 -1.48 -9.51 -10.15
C LYS A 2 -1.32 -8.69 -8.86
N ARG A 3 -2.39 -8.02 -8.40
CA ARG A 3 -2.38 -7.25 -7.15
C ARG A 3 -2.12 -8.16 -5.94
N ASN A 4 -1.14 -7.78 -5.13
CA ASN A 4 -0.78 -8.42 -3.88
C ASN A 4 -1.25 -7.52 -2.71
N TRP A 5 -2.32 -7.95 -2.03
CA TRP A 5 -2.94 -7.16 -0.97
C TRP A 5 -2.10 -7.09 0.30
N ASP A 6 -1.37 -8.15 0.63
CA ASP A 6 -0.47 -8.16 1.78
C ASP A 6 0.69 -7.18 1.55
N LEU A 7 1.21 -7.10 0.31
CA LEU A 7 2.23 -6.12 -0.05
C LEU A 7 1.69 -4.69 0.00
N ILE A 8 0.48 -4.44 -0.52
CA ILE A 8 -0.18 -3.12 -0.42
C ILE A 8 -0.33 -2.68 1.04
N ARG A 9 -0.84 -3.58 1.90
CA ARG A 9 -0.98 -3.31 3.33
C ARG A 9 0.37 -3.02 3.98
N TRP A 10 1.40 -3.81 3.66
CA TRP A 10 2.75 -3.62 4.18
C TRP A 10 3.36 -2.27 3.76
N ILE A 11 3.23 -1.88 2.48
CA ILE A 11 3.72 -0.59 1.98
C ILE A 11 3.05 0.56 2.72
N LEU A 12 1.72 0.51 2.89
CA LEU A 12 0.97 1.55 3.59
C LEU A 12 1.40 1.67 5.06
N ASP A 13 1.60 0.54 5.75
CA ASP A 13 2.10 0.52 7.13
C ASP A 13 3.49 1.18 7.25
N ARG A 14 4.39 0.91 6.29
CA ARG A 14 5.69 1.59 6.23
C ARG A 14 5.53 3.09 5.97
N ALA A 15 4.67 3.47 5.03
CA ALA A 15 4.42 4.86 4.68
C ALA A 15 3.74 5.66 5.80
N GLU A 16 2.94 5.03 6.66
CA GLU A 16 2.34 5.68 7.83
C GLU A 16 3.39 6.17 8.83
N SER A 17 4.53 5.49 8.91
CA SER A 17 5.64 5.89 9.79
C SER A 17 6.40 7.13 9.31
N CYS A 18 6.12 7.62 8.09
CA CYS A 18 6.73 8.84 7.56
C CYS A 18 6.25 10.08 8.31
N GLN A 19 7.17 10.73 9.02
CA GLN A 19 6.94 12.10 9.46
C GLN A 19 7.08 13.05 8.27
N GLY A 20 6.21 14.06 8.19
CA GLY A 20 6.19 15.01 7.07
C GLY A 20 7.56 15.62 6.79
N GLY A 21 7.91 15.69 5.50
CA GLY A 21 9.16 16.29 5.02
C GLY A 21 10.29 15.31 4.66
N HIS A 22 10.12 14.00 4.92
CA HIS A 22 11.09 12.96 4.55
C HIS A 22 10.37 11.81 3.82
N PRO A 23 10.27 11.85 2.48
CA PRO A 23 9.59 10.80 1.73
C PRO A 23 10.29 9.45 1.91
N ILE A 24 9.52 8.36 1.89
CA ILE A 24 10.08 7.03 1.68
C ILE A 24 10.43 6.87 0.21
N VAL A 25 11.62 6.37 -0.09
CA VAL A 25 12.08 6.19 -1.47
C VAL A 25 12.59 4.77 -1.68
N LEU A 26 12.14 4.16 -2.77
CA LEU A 26 12.70 2.92 -3.31
C LEU A 26 13.32 3.23 -4.66
N THR A 27 14.61 2.96 -4.85
CA THR A 27 15.29 3.25 -6.11
C THR A 27 16.59 2.46 -6.27
N ILE A 28 17.01 2.24 -7.53
CA ILE A 28 18.29 1.62 -7.89
C ILE A 28 19.48 2.61 -7.84
N GLY A 29 19.20 3.92 -7.76
CA GLY A 29 20.22 4.97 -7.77
C GLY A 29 20.54 5.54 -6.38
N ILE A 30 21.61 6.32 -6.27
CA ILE A 30 21.91 7.06 -5.04
C ILE A 30 21.30 8.47 -5.15
N TYR A 31 20.31 8.78 -4.32
CA TYR A 31 19.75 10.13 -4.21
C TYR A 31 20.36 10.84 -3.00
N LYS A 32 20.83 12.08 -3.19
CA LYS A 32 21.45 12.90 -2.12
C LYS A 32 20.45 13.75 -1.34
N SER A 33 19.15 13.52 -1.49
CA SER A 33 18.08 14.25 -0.81
C SER A 33 17.78 13.69 0.58
N ALA A 34 17.16 14.50 1.44
CA ALA A 34 16.59 14.02 2.70
C ALA A 34 15.41 13.08 2.41
N HIS A 35 15.64 11.77 2.48
CA HIS A 35 14.65 10.73 2.27
C HIS A 35 14.95 9.52 3.16
N ILE A 36 13.95 8.68 3.37
CA ILE A 36 14.08 7.42 4.09
C ILE A 36 14.13 6.30 3.04
N PRO A 37 15.22 5.53 2.94
CA PRO A 37 15.26 4.41 2.02
C PRO A 37 14.26 3.33 2.45
N LEU A 38 13.43 2.85 1.51
CA LEU A 38 12.57 1.70 1.74
C LEU A 38 13.40 0.42 1.66
N ASP A 39 13.65 -0.21 2.81
CA ASP A 39 14.24 -1.54 2.85
C ASP A 39 13.20 -2.60 2.45
N ILE A 40 13.35 -3.13 1.24
CA ILE A 40 12.50 -4.19 0.68
C ILE A 40 13.07 -5.59 0.93
N GLY A 41 14.25 -5.71 1.56
CA GLY A 41 14.92 -6.99 1.81
C GLY A 41 15.12 -7.83 0.54
N LYS A 42 14.37 -8.93 0.44
CA LYS A 42 14.41 -9.89 -0.68
C LYS A 42 13.20 -9.78 -1.63
N LEU A 43 12.32 -8.81 -1.42
CA LEU A 43 11.19 -8.59 -2.33
C LEU A 43 11.69 -8.15 -3.70
N ASP A 44 10.88 -8.41 -4.73
CA ASP A 44 11.20 -7.97 -6.08
C ASP A 44 11.03 -6.46 -6.22
N PHE A 45 12.08 -5.79 -6.70
CA PHE A 45 12.10 -4.33 -6.82
C PHE A 45 10.99 -3.81 -7.74
N GLY A 46 10.80 -4.45 -8.91
CA GLY A 46 9.77 -4.07 -9.86
C GLY A 46 8.37 -4.26 -9.28
N GLU A 47 8.15 -5.39 -8.59
CA GLU A 47 6.88 -5.66 -7.94
C GLU A 47 6.53 -4.58 -6.91
N VAL A 48 7.47 -4.19 -6.06
CA VAL A 48 7.21 -3.16 -5.05
C VAL A 48 6.95 -1.80 -5.70
N CYS A 49 7.77 -1.38 -6.68
CA CYS A 49 7.58 -0.12 -7.39
C CYS A 49 6.18 -0.02 -8.03
N GLU A 50 5.75 -1.05 -8.74
CA GLU A 50 4.43 -1.08 -9.39
C GLU A 50 3.29 -1.04 -8.37
N HIS A 51 3.41 -1.73 -7.23
CA HIS A 51 2.40 -1.63 -6.17
C HIS A 51 2.36 -0.24 -5.53
N ILE A 52 3.51 0.42 -5.36
CA ILE A 52 3.56 1.81 -4.89
C ILE A 52 2.86 2.74 -5.89
N LEU A 53 3.10 2.59 -7.19
CA LEU A 53 2.40 3.36 -8.23
C LEU A 53 0.88 3.14 -8.18
N LEU A 54 0.42 1.90 -7.97
CA LEU A 54 -1.00 1.59 -7.80
C LEU A 54 -1.63 2.28 -6.58
N LEU A 55 -0.88 2.51 -5.49
CA LEU A 55 -1.36 3.30 -4.36
C LEU A 55 -1.57 4.77 -4.74
N GLY A 56 -0.68 5.32 -5.57
CA GLY A 56 -0.81 6.64 -6.16
C GLY A 56 -2.05 6.76 -7.04
N ASP A 57 -2.21 5.83 -7.98
CA ASP A 57 -3.36 5.77 -8.90
C ASP A 57 -4.70 5.63 -8.15
N ALA A 58 -4.70 4.90 -7.04
CA ALA A 58 -5.87 4.72 -6.19
C ALA A 58 -6.14 5.92 -5.25
N GLY A 59 -5.23 6.91 -5.21
CA GLY A 59 -5.33 8.04 -4.30
C GLY A 59 -5.17 7.66 -2.82
N LEU A 60 -4.52 6.54 -2.52
CA LEU A 60 -4.21 6.11 -1.14
C LEU A 60 -2.91 6.76 -0.63
N ALA A 61 -2.00 7.14 -1.53
CA ALA A 61 -0.77 7.82 -1.19
C ALA A 61 -0.42 8.89 -2.23
N GLU A 62 0.32 9.91 -1.83
CA GLU A 62 0.98 10.84 -2.75
C GLU A 62 2.30 10.22 -3.18
N VAL A 63 2.36 9.81 -4.45
CA VAL A 63 3.47 9.04 -5.01
C VAL A 63 4.11 9.80 -6.17
N ARG A 64 5.44 9.79 -6.23
CA ARG A 64 6.22 10.30 -7.36
C ARG A 64 7.03 9.18 -7.98
N GLU A 65 6.96 9.08 -9.31
CA GLU A 65 7.87 8.25 -10.08
C GLU A 65 9.17 9.03 -10.34
N LEU A 66 10.32 8.41 -10.01
CA LEU A 66 11.65 9.03 -10.07
C LEU A 66 12.40 8.71 -11.38
N GLY A 67 11.70 8.14 -12.36
CA GLY A 67 12.23 7.80 -13.68
C GLY A 67 11.79 6.41 -14.13
N ARG A 68 12.01 6.12 -15.41
CA ARG A 68 11.73 4.82 -16.03
C ARG A 68 12.92 4.33 -16.85
N THR A 69 13.06 3.02 -16.89
CA THR A 69 13.94 2.27 -17.80
C THR A 69 13.07 1.40 -18.72
N TYR A 70 13.70 0.65 -19.64
CA TYR A 70 12.99 -0.36 -20.42
C TYR A 70 12.46 -1.52 -19.58
N GLU A 71 12.96 -1.68 -18.34
CA GLU A 71 12.59 -2.76 -17.42
C GLU A 71 11.53 -2.33 -16.40
N GLY A 72 11.13 -1.06 -16.39
CA GLY A 72 10.10 -0.53 -15.48
C GLY A 72 10.53 0.77 -14.79
N SER A 73 9.94 1.04 -13.62
CA SER A 73 10.31 2.21 -12.82
C SER A 73 11.78 2.12 -12.35
N ALA A 74 12.54 3.21 -12.44
CA ALA A 74 13.87 3.34 -11.85
C ALA A 74 13.82 3.69 -10.35
N GLY A 75 12.63 4.04 -9.86
CA GLY A 75 12.39 4.33 -8.46
C GLY A 75 11.11 5.10 -8.25
N VAL A 76 10.63 5.04 -7.02
CA VAL A 76 9.38 5.65 -6.56
C VAL A 76 9.60 6.31 -5.20
N ALA A 77 8.88 7.39 -4.96
CA ALA A 77 8.82 8.06 -3.66
C ALA A 77 7.38 8.09 -3.17
N ILE A 78 7.18 7.83 -1.88
CA ILE A 78 5.91 8.07 -1.17
C ILE A 78 6.13 9.28 -0.27
N ASP A 79 5.47 10.40 -0.60
CA ASP A 79 5.62 11.66 0.14
C ASP A 79 4.76 11.64 1.41
N ARG A 80 3.54 11.10 1.34
CA ARG A 80 2.64 10.84 2.47
C ARG A 80 1.47 9.94 2.08
N LEU A 81 0.77 9.41 3.08
CA LEU A 81 -0.56 8.85 2.89
C LEU A 81 -1.61 9.96 2.69
N THR A 82 -2.63 9.68 1.90
CA THR A 82 -3.82 10.53 1.83
C THR A 82 -4.77 10.19 2.99
N MET A 83 -5.83 10.99 3.19
CA MET A 83 -6.88 10.64 4.16
C MET A 83 -7.49 9.27 3.85
N ALA A 84 -7.75 8.98 2.58
CA ALA A 84 -8.27 7.67 2.15
C ALA A 84 -7.28 6.54 2.41
N GLY A 85 -5.97 6.80 2.29
CA GLY A 85 -4.91 5.88 2.67
C GLY A 85 -4.94 5.52 4.15
N HIS A 86 -5.06 6.53 5.02
CA HIS A 86 -5.20 6.32 6.46
C HIS A 86 -6.47 5.53 6.80
N ASP A 87 -7.63 5.88 6.23
CA ASP A 87 -8.88 5.15 6.48
C ASP A 87 -8.80 3.68 6.06
N PHE A 88 -8.24 3.42 4.87
CA PHE A 88 -8.01 2.05 4.40
C PHE A 88 -7.07 1.30 5.34
N LEU A 89 -5.92 1.89 5.68
CA LEU A 89 -4.92 1.26 6.53
C LEU A 89 -5.48 0.97 7.92
N GLU A 90 -6.20 1.89 8.54
CA GLU A 90 -6.77 1.71 9.88
C GLU A 90 -7.67 0.47 9.94
N THR A 91 -8.53 0.27 8.93
CA THR A 91 -9.38 -0.93 8.84
C THR A 91 -8.60 -2.20 8.46
N ALA A 92 -7.51 -2.06 7.69
CA ALA A 92 -6.67 -3.16 7.26
C ALA A 92 -5.64 -3.59 8.32
N LYS A 93 -5.28 -2.73 9.28
CA LYS A 93 -4.18 -2.92 10.24
C LYS A 93 -4.48 -3.99 11.28
N ASN A 94 -5.76 -4.21 11.60
CA ASN A 94 -6.18 -5.26 12.51
C ASN A 94 -6.09 -6.64 11.85
N ASP A 95 -5.18 -7.50 12.32
CA ASP A 95 -4.97 -8.85 11.75
C ASP A 95 -6.22 -9.73 11.77
N THR A 96 -7.08 -9.58 12.77
CA THR A 96 -8.32 -10.37 12.83
C THR A 96 -9.27 -9.97 11.70
N THR A 97 -9.44 -8.66 11.48
CA THR A 97 -10.26 -8.11 10.39
C THR A 97 -9.66 -8.44 9.03
N TRP A 98 -8.35 -8.26 8.88
CA TRP A 98 -7.62 -8.56 7.64
C TRP A 98 -7.74 -10.04 7.24
N ASN A 99 -7.47 -10.95 8.18
CA ASN A 99 -7.53 -12.39 7.91
C ASN A 99 -8.95 -12.84 7.54
N LYS A 100 -9.98 -12.30 8.22
CA LYS A 100 -11.38 -12.54 7.84
C LYS A 100 -11.67 -12.06 6.42
N ALA A 101 -11.29 -10.83 6.08
CA ALA A 101 -11.50 -10.27 4.75
C ALA A 101 -10.79 -11.10 3.66
N MET A 102 -9.52 -11.45 3.87
CA MET A 102 -8.74 -12.26 2.93
C MET A 102 -9.31 -13.68 2.77
N ASN A 103 -9.85 -14.28 3.83
CA ASN A 103 -10.53 -15.58 3.74
C ASN A 103 -11.82 -15.47 2.91
N THR A 104 -12.63 -14.43 3.13
CA THR A 104 -13.83 -14.17 2.30
C THR A 104 -13.46 -13.97 0.83
N VAL A 105 -12.39 -13.22 0.53
CA VAL A 105 -11.92 -13.02 -0.85
C VAL A 105 -11.50 -14.36 -1.47
N LYS A 106 -10.75 -15.20 -0.74
CA LYS A 106 -10.34 -16.54 -1.20
C LYS A 106 -11.55 -17.42 -1.52
N GLU A 107 -12.53 -17.49 -0.62
CA GLU A 107 -13.76 -18.27 -0.80
C GLU A 107 -14.61 -17.82 -2.00
N LYS A 108 -14.55 -16.52 -2.35
CA LYS A 108 -15.35 -15.92 -3.45
C LYS A 108 -14.61 -15.83 -4.79
N GLY A 109 -13.49 -16.54 -4.96
CA GLY A 109 -12.76 -16.61 -6.24
C GLY A 109 -11.41 -15.91 -6.27
N GLY A 110 -10.90 -15.46 -5.12
CA GLY A 110 -9.50 -15.07 -4.90
C GLY A 110 -9.07 -13.72 -5.50
N SER A 111 -9.95 -13.00 -6.21
CA SER A 111 -9.68 -11.67 -6.74
C SER A 111 -10.78 -10.69 -6.34
N VAL A 112 -10.40 -9.45 -6.04
CA VAL A 112 -11.32 -8.41 -5.58
C VAL A 112 -10.84 -7.05 -6.07
N THR A 113 -11.74 -6.08 -6.24
CA THR A 113 -11.37 -4.68 -6.52
C THR A 113 -11.01 -3.97 -5.22
N LEU A 114 -10.25 -2.88 -5.29
CA LEU A 114 -9.94 -2.08 -4.09
C LEU A 114 -11.21 -1.58 -3.39
N GLY A 115 -12.18 -1.08 -4.16
CA GLY A 115 -13.44 -0.58 -3.60
C GLY A 115 -14.22 -1.66 -2.85
N VAL A 116 -14.34 -2.87 -3.43
CA VAL A 116 -15.03 -3.98 -2.75
C VAL A 116 -14.27 -4.44 -1.50
N LEU A 117 -12.94 -4.52 -1.56
CA LEU A 117 -12.13 -4.86 -0.39
C LEU A 117 -12.29 -3.82 0.73
N THR A 118 -12.28 -2.53 0.39
CA THR A 118 -12.47 -1.42 1.34
C THR A 118 -13.84 -1.50 2.02
N GLN A 119 -14.91 -1.76 1.26
CA GLN A 119 -16.26 -1.95 1.80
C GLN A 119 -16.35 -3.18 2.71
N LEU A 120 -15.70 -4.28 2.34
CA LEU A 120 -15.65 -5.49 3.16
C LEU A 120 -14.94 -5.23 4.49
N LEU A 121 -13.76 -4.60 4.46
CA LEU A 121 -13.00 -4.23 5.67
C LEU A 121 -13.81 -3.29 6.57
N SER A 122 -14.46 -2.28 5.98
CA SER A 122 -15.33 -1.35 6.71
C SER A 122 -16.52 -2.06 7.36
N THR A 123 -17.13 -3.03 6.66
CA THR A 123 -18.25 -3.82 7.20
C THR A 123 -17.81 -4.66 8.39
N LEU A 124 -16.65 -5.31 8.29
CA LEU A 124 -16.08 -6.09 9.38
C LEU A 124 -15.69 -5.18 10.56
N ALA A 125 -15.13 -4.00 10.30
CA ALA A 125 -14.78 -3.02 11.33
C ALA A 125 -16.01 -2.52 12.09
N LYS A 126 -17.13 -2.24 11.41
CA LYS A 126 -18.39 -1.82 12.06
C LYS A 126 -18.90 -2.83 13.10
N GLN A 127 -18.75 -4.13 12.82
CA GLN A 127 -19.14 -5.19 13.76
C GLN A 127 -18.34 -5.10 15.07
N HIS A 128 -17.09 -4.64 15.04
CA HIS A 128 -16.29 -4.42 16.25
C HIS A 128 -16.81 -3.26 17.11
N PHE A 129 -17.43 -2.25 16.50
CA PHE A 129 -18.02 -1.11 17.19
C PHE A 129 -19.50 -1.31 17.55
N GLY A 130 -20.09 -2.48 17.27
CA GLY A 130 -21.52 -2.74 17.48
C GLY A 130 -22.45 -1.91 16.58
N LEU A 131 -21.92 -1.42 15.44
CA LEU A 131 -22.67 -0.64 14.47
C LEU A 131 -23.21 -1.59 13.39
N SER A 132 -24.53 -1.54 13.13
CA SER A 132 -25.21 -2.28 12.06
C SER A 132 -25.10 -1.58 10.71
#